data_AF-A0A8C5AAM9-F1
#
_entry.id   AF-A0A8C5AAM9-F1
#
_cell.length_a   1.000
_cell.length_b   1.000
_cell.length_c   1.000
_cell.angle_alpha   90.00
_cell.angle_beta   90.00
_cell.angle_gamma   90.00
#
_symmetry.space_group_name_H-M   'P 1'
#
loop_
_entity.id
_entity.type
_entity.pdbx_description
1 polymer ?
#
loop_
_entity_poly.entity_id
_entity_poly.type
_entity_poly.pdbx_seq_one_letter_code
_entity_poly.pdbx_strand_id
1 'polypeptide(L)'
;MAAALLWLLAAGTLLVSAGANEAYDLLHETYKKGVDLTLEQLNSHVGINHHFLFFKSLSKSDIQPGFDVAYIYHNFVLKATKCSKGTVDTSNCPFRNDRPLIDCAVCYKTYNGVVEATPKPYIHCIQRPALTEVSTQYLLYALESYSNLVILNDLLLGLMKACVVVVVVVVCLLPGH
;
A
#
# COMPACT_ATOMS: atom_id res chain seq x y z
N MET A 1 -31.81 -37.33 16.46
CA MET A 1 -31.21 -36.88 15.19
C MET A 1 -31.26 -35.35 15.17
N ALA A 2 -30.38 -34.69 15.91
CA ALA A 2 -30.39 -33.22 16.07
C ALA A 2 -29.02 -32.69 16.56
N ALA A 3 -28.22 -33.53 17.21
CA ALA A 3 -26.89 -33.17 17.70
C ALA A 3 -25.83 -33.01 16.61
N ALA A 4 -26.04 -33.60 15.42
CA ALA A 4 -25.06 -33.56 14.32
C ALA A 4 -25.05 -32.22 13.55
N LEU A 5 -26.13 -31.43 13.62
CA LEU A 5 -26.24 -30.14 12.92
C LEU A 5 -25.55 -28.98 13.67
N LEU A 6 -25.29 -29.13 14.98
CA LEU A 6 -24.64 -28.09 15.80
C LEU A 6 -23.12 -28.03 15.59
N TRP A 7 -22.49 -29.07 15.05
CA TRP A 7 -21.04 -29.09 14.80
C TRP A 7 -20.62 -28.31 13.54
N LEU A 8 -21.53 -28.08 12.59
CA LEU A 8 -21.22 -27.35 11.36
C LEU A 8 -21.26 -25.81 11.54
N LEU A 9 -21.87 -25.32 12.61
CA LEU A 9 -21.96 -23.88 12.92
C LEU A 9 -20.74 -23.35 13.70
N ALA A 10 -19.91 -24.24 14.27
CA ALA A 10 -18.74 -23.85 15.06
C ALA A 10 -17.44 -23.69 14.22
N ALA A 11 -17.44 -24.10 12.95
CA ALA A 11 -16.26 -24.05 12.08
C ALA A 11 -16.10 -22.73 11.29
N GLY A 12 -16.88 -21.69 11.62
CA GLY A 12 -16.98 -20.48 10.79
C GLY A 12 -16.38 -19.18 11.34
N THR A 13 -15.86 -19.13 12.57
CA THR A 13 -15.53 -17.83 13.21
C THR A 13 -14.06 -17.59 13.52
N LEU A 14 -13.13 -18.44 13.10
CA LEU A 14 -11.71 -18.08 13.10
C LEU A 14 -11.32 -17.37 11.80
N LEU A 15 -11.95 -16.20 11.55
CA LEU A 15 -11.27 -15.18 10.76
C LEU A 15 -10.14 -14.65 11.65
N VAL A 16 -9.01 -15.36 11.59
CA VAL A 16 -7.74 -14.91 12.14
C VAL A 16 -7.57 -13.47 11.64
N SER A 17 -7.63 -12.53 12.57
CA SER A 17 -7.15 -11.18 12.34
C SER A 17 -5.66 -11.34 12.07
N ALA A 18 -5.28 -11.59 10.81
CA ALA A 18 -3.90 -11.60 10.39
C ALA A 18 -3.28 -10.31 10.93
N GLY A 19 -2.34 -10.48 11.86
CA GLY A 19 -1.72 -9.37 12.54
C GLY A 19 -1.09 -8.46 11.50
N ALA A 20 -1.18 -7.15 11.71
CA ALA A 20 -0.53 -6.15 10.87
C ALA A 20 0.95 -6.48 10.57
N ASN A 21 1.60 -7.14 11.54
CA ASN A 21 2.99 -7.52 11.48
C ASN A 21 3.25 -8.61 10.44
N GLU A 22 2.37 -9.62 10.27
CA GLU A 22 2.64 -10.72 9.34
C GLU A 22 2.76 -10.24 7.89
N ALA A 23 1.88 -9.32 7.47
CA ALA A 23 1.90 -8.77 6.11
C ALA A 23 3.15 -7.89 5.86
N TYR A 24 3.59 -7.16 6.89
CA TYR A 24 4.79 -6.34 6.84
C TYR A 24 6.06 -7.21 6.84
N ASP A 25 6.10 -8.26 7.66
CA ASP A 25 7.25 -9.15 7.83
C ASP A 25 7.58 -9.91 6.53
N LEU A 26 6.55 -10.27 5.76
CA LEU A 26 6.64 -10.90 4.44
C LEU A 26 7.16 -9.96 3.34
N LEU A 27 7.31 -8.66 3.62
CA LEU A 27 7.75 -7.68 2.64
C LEU A 27 9.27 -7.75 2.46
N HIS A 28 9.76 -7.58 1.23
CA HIS A 28 11.20 -7.50 0.99
C HIS A 28 11.79 -6.25 1.67
N GLU A 29 13.01 -6.35 2.20
CA GLU A 29 13.67 -5.30 2.98
C GLU A 29 13.69 -3.94 2.29
N THR A 30 13.91 -3.92 0.96
CA THR A 30 13.84 -2.69 0.17
C THR A 30 12.46 -2.03 0.32
N TYR A 31 11.37 -2.78 0.12
CA TYR A 31 10.03 -2.20 0.25
C TYR A 31 9.68 -1.84 1.70
N LYS A 32 10.22 -2.54 2.71
CA LYS A 32 10.08 -2.16 4.13
C LYS A 32 10.61 -0.76 4.40
N LYS A 33 11.82 -0.44 3.90
CA LYS A 33 12.40 0.91 4.04
C LYS A 33 11.45 2.01 3.53
N GLY A 34 10.76 1.78 2.41
CA GLY A 34 9.79 2.73 1.86
C GLY A 34 8.56 2.92 2.76
N VAL A 35 8.07 1.85 3.36
CA VAL A 35 6.98 1.87 4.34
C VAL A 35 7.41 2.63 5.60
N ASP A 36 8.61 2.36 6.11
CA ASP A 36 9.14 2.96 7.33
C ASP A 36 9.31 4.48 7.17
N LEU A 37 9.90 4.92 6.05
CA LEU A 37 10.03 6.34 5.71
C LEU A 37 8.67 7.05 5.68
N THR A 38 7.65 6.37 5.14
CA THR A 38 6.29 6.92 5.07
C THR A 38 5.66 7.00 6.46
N LEU A 39 5.81 5.97 7.29
CA LEU A 39 5.32 5.96 8.66
C LEU A 39 6.00 7.03 9.52
N GLU A 40 7.32 7.22 9.37
CA GLU A 40 8.06 8.30 10.02
C GLU A 40 7.50 9.68 9.64
N GLN A 41 7.31 9.93 8.34
CA GLN A 41 6.73 11.19 7.87
C GLN A 41 5.30 11.40 8.38
N LEU A 42 4.45 10.38 8.35
CA LEU A 42 3.07 10.47 8.87
C LEU A 42 3.04 10.71 10.39
N ASN A 43 3.90 10.03 11.13
CA ASN A 43 4.03 10.23 12.57
C ASN A 43 4.57 11.63 12.92
N SER A 44 5.37 12.26 12.06
CA SER A 44 5.80 13.65 12.25
C SER A 44 4.67 14.67 12.07
N HIS A 45 3.59 14.31 11.35
CA HIS A 45 2.52 15.24 11.02
C HIS A 45 1.58 15.50 12.21
N VAL A 46 1.36 16.79 12.53
CA VAL A 46 0.58 17.23 13.70
C VAL A 46 -0.90 16.87 13.59
N GLY A 47 -1.46 16.81 12.38
CA GLY A 47 -2.87 16.45 12.15
C GLY A 47 -3.18 14.95 12.29
N ILE A 48 -2.17 14.10 12.39
CA ILE A 48 -2.34 12.65 12.53
C ILE A 48 -2.23 12.27 14.01
N ASN A 49 -3.34 11.76 14.57
CA ASN A 49 -3.45 11.33 15.96
C ASN A 49 -3.52 9.80 16.13
N HIS A 50 -3.69 9.07 15.04
CA HIS A 50 -3.83 7.62 15.06
C HIS A 50 -2.53 6.94 14.70
N HIS A 51 -2.30 5.78 15.31
CA HIS A 51 -1.24 4.89 14.92
C HIS A 51 -1.65 4.14 13.64
N PHE A 52 -0.78 4.14 12.63
CA PHE A 52 -1.00 3.45 11.37
C PHE A 52 -0.04 2.27 11.24
N LEU A 53 -0.52 1.19 10.65
CA LEU A 53 0.30 0.04 10.30
C LEU A 53 0.13 -0.33 8.84
N PHE A 54 1.15 -0.95 8.28
CA PHE A 54 1.10 -1.53 6.95
C PHE A 54 0.00 -2.58 6.86
N PHE A 55 -0.84 -2.46 5.84
CA PHE A 55 -1.93 -3.39 5.60
C PHE A 55 -1.64 -4.29 4.41
N LYS A 56 -1.36 -3.70 3.24
CA LYS A 56 -1.01 -4.46 2.03
C LYS A 56 -0.33 -3.58 0.98
N SER A 57 0.37 -4.22 0.05
CA SER A 57 0.87 -3.56 -1.17
C SER A 57 -0.18 -3.58 -2.29
N LEU A 58 -0.20 -2.54 -3.11
CA LEU A 58 -1.02 -2.45 -4.32
C LEU A 58 -0.19 -2.61 -5.59
N SER A 59 0.95 -1.92 -5.66
CA SER A 59 1.89 -2.07 -6.76
C SER A 59 3.33 -1.83 -6.28
N LYS A 60 4.26 -2.50 -6.95
CA LYS A 60 5.68 -2.49 -6.64
C LYS A 60 6.44 -2.47 -7.95
N SER A 61 7.49 -1.68 -8.03
CA SER A 61 8.45 -1.76 -9.12
C SER A 61 9.80 -1.26 -8.65
N ASP A 62 10.85 -1.94 -9.07
CA ASP A 62 12.22 -1.50 -8.91
C ASP A 62 12.94 -1.51 -10.25
N ILE A 63 13.79 -0.50 -10.46
CA ILE A 63 14.64 -0.40 -11.64
C ILE A 63 16.08 -0.33 -11.15
N GLN A 64 16.89 -1.27 -11.60
CA GLN A 64 18.32 -1.36 -11.27
C GLN A 64 19.14 -1.07 -12.54
N PRO A 65 19.43 0.22 -12.83
CA PRO A 65 20.20 0.60 -14.02
C PRO A 65 21.67 0.15 -13.98
N GLY A 66 22.14 -0.43 -12.87
CA GLY A 66 23.53 -0.82 -12.64
C GLY A 66 24.25 0.12 -11.68
N PHE A 67 25.54 -0.13 -11.45
CA PHE A 67 26.41 0.67 -10.55
C PHE A 67 25.86 0.79 -9.12
N ASP A 68 25.23 -0.28 -8.64
CA ASP A 68 24.62 -0.36 -7.29
C ASP A 68 23.57 0.72 -7.01
N VAL A 69 23.01 1.32 -8.07
CA VAL A 69 21.87 2.26 -7.99
C VAL A 69 20.58 1.50 -8.24
N ALA A 70 19.57 1.76 -7.41
CA ALA A 70 18.20 1.32 -7.69
C ALA A 70 17.19 2.46 -7.46
N TYR A 71 16.13 2.46 -8.26
CA TYR A 71 14.95 3.32 -8.07
C TYR A 71 13.79 2.45 -7.65
N ILE A 72 13.24 2.72 -6.48
CA ILE A 72 12.22 1.89 -5.86
C ILE A 72 10.93 2.68 -5.79
N TYR A 73 9.87 2.11 -6.36
CA TYR A 73 8.52 2.62 -6.25
C TYR A 73 7.63 1.59 -5.55
N HIS A 74 6.85 2.07 -4.59
CA HIS A 74 5.96 1.24 -3.83
C HIS A 74 4.67 1.99 -3.53
N ASN A 75 3.56 1.45 -4.03
CA ASN A 75 2.23 1.86 -3.64
C ASN A 75 1.66 0.82 -2.67
N PHE A 76 1.25 1.29 -1.50
CA PHE A 76 0.68 0.46 -0.45
C PHE A 76 -0.39 1.19 0.35
N VAL A 77 -1.12 0.40 1.13
CA VAL A 77 -2.19 0.89 1.98
C VAL A 77 -1.79 0.74 3.44
N LEU A 78 -2.02 1.82 4.18
CA LEU A 78 -1.93 1.87 5.63
C LEU A 78 -3.32 1.81 6.24
N LYS A 79 -3.42 1.17 7.40
CA LYS A 79 -4.66 1.05 8.16
C LYS A 79 -4.46 1.52 9.58
N ALA A 80 -5.42 2.31 10.07
CA ALA A 80 -5.39 2.82 11.43
C ALA A 80 -5.58 1.68 12.44
N THR A 81 -4.94 1.80 13.60
CA THR A 81 -5.08 0.87 14.72
C THR A 81 -5.78 1.53 15.89
N LYS A 82 -6.11 0.74 16.93
CA LYS A 82 -6.64 1.26 18.20
C LYS A 82 -5.58 1.89 19.10
N CYS A 83 -4.31 1.74 18.74
CA CYS A 83 -3.20 2.29 19.51
C CYS A 83 -3.07 3.79 19.33
N SER A 84 -2.53 4.43 20.38
CA SER A 84 -2.21 5.85 20.33
C SER A 84 -0.98 6.09 19.48
N LYS A 85 -0.85 7.28 18.90
CA LYS A 85 0.37 7.70 18.22
C LYS A 85 1.59 7.54 19.15
N GLY A 86 2.70 7.03 18.62
CA GLY A 86 3.94 6.83 19.38
C GLY A 86 4.00 5.53 20.19
N THR A 87 3.04 4.62 20.03
CA THR A 87 3.17 3.26 20.58
C THR A 87 4.37 2.54 19.95
N VAL A 88 5.34 2.15 20.78
CA VAL A 88 6.56 1.45 20.35
C VAL A 88 6.30 -0.03 20.07
N ASP A 89 5.49 -0.68 20.91
CA ASP A 89 5.10 -2.08 20.72
C ASP A 89 3.85 -2.20 19.84
N THR A 90 4.06 -2.47 18.56
CA THR A 90 3.01 -2.59 17.55
C THR A 90 2.44 -4.00 17.43
N SER A 91 3.07 -4.99 18.08
CA SER A 91 2.74 -6.42 17.92
C SER A 91 1.31 -6.77 18.33
N ASN A 92 0.76 -6.04 19.30
CA ASN A 92 -0.58 -6.25 19.84
C ASN A 92 -1.57 -5.14 19.45
N CYS A 93 -1.28 -4.34 18.42
CA CYS A 93 -2.16 -3.23 18.01
C CYS A 93 -3.23 -3.70 17.00
N PRO A 94 -4.50 -3.90 17.41
CA PRO A 94 -5.53 -4.34 16.49
C PRO A 94 -5.91 -3.23 15.51
N PHE A 95 -6.13 -3.63 14.27
CA PHE A 95 -6.68 -2.74 13.25
C PHE A 95 -8.09 -2.26 13.60
N ARG A 96 -8.40 -1.05 13.17
CA ARG A 96 -9.71 -0.44 13.26
C ARG A 96 -10.42 -0.47 11.90
N ASN A 97 -11.72 -0.71 11.92
CA ASN A 97 -12.56 -0.73 10.71
C ASN A 97 -13.46 0.52 10.60
N ASP A 98 -13.49 1.38 11.62
CA ASP A 98 -14.31 2.60 11.69
C ASP A 98 -13.65 3.82 11.01
N ARG A 99 -12.47 3.63 10.41
CA ARG A 99 -11.71 4.68 9.73
C ARG A 99 -11.34 4.21 8.34
N PRO A 100 -11.35 5.12 7.35
CA PRO A 100 -10.92 4.76 6.01
C PRO A 100 -9.42 4.45 5.99
N LEU A 101 -9.04 3.67 4.98
CA LEU A 101 -7.66 3.33 4.70
C LEU A 101 -6.91 4.54 4.12
N ILE A 102 -5.60 4.58 4.30
CA ILE A 102 -4.74 5.59 3.68
C ILE A 102 -3.96 4.92 2.55
N ASP A 103 -4.07 5.47 1.35
CA ASP A 103 -3.28 5.09 0.18
C ASP A 103 -2.00 5.89 0.16
N CYS A 104 -0.85 5.24 0.12
CA CYS A 104 0.46 5.89 0.10
C CYS A 104 1.27 5.38 -1.09
N ALA A 105 1.88 6.33 -1.80
CA ALA A 105 2.89 6.07 -2.81
C ALA A 105 4.21 6.65 -2.34
N VAL A 106 5.25 5.81 -2.31
CA VAL A 106 6.62 6.23 -2.02
C VAL A 106 7.50 5.94 -3.22
N CYS A 107 8.42 6.86 -3.48
CA CYS A 107 9.54 6.62 -4.38
C CYS A 107 10.84 7.16 -3.83
N TYR A 108 11.91 6.38 -3.95
CA TYR A 108 13.23 6.80 -3.53
C TYR A 108 14.33 6.09 -4.34
N LYS A 109 15.51 6.70 -4.31
CA LYS A 109 16.73 6.15 -4.90
C LYS A 109 17.54 5.46 -3.80
N THR A 110 18.19 4.37 -4.15
CA THR A 110 19.25 3.76 -3.33
C THR A 110 20.58 3.76 -4.06
N TYR A 111 21.65 3.80 -3.27
CA TYR A 111 23.02 3.55 -3.70
C TYR A 111 23.66 2.57 -2.72
N ASN A 112 24.25 1.48 -3.22
CA ASN A 112 24.75 0.38 -2.39
C ASN A 112 23.69 -0.13 -1.39
N GLY A 113 22.42 -0.13 -1.79
CA GLY A 113 21.29 -0.55 -0.95
C GLY A 113 20.90 0.43 0.17
N VAL A 114 21.58 1.58 0.29
CA VAL A 114 21.26 2.65 1.24
C VAL A 114 20.35 3.68 0.58
N VAL A 115 19.31 4.14 1.29
CA VAL A 115 18.41 5.19 0.78
C VAL A 115 19.19 6.49 0.67
N GLU A 116 19.21 7.06 -0.52
CA GLU A 116 19.81 8.37 -0.75
C GLU A 116 18.91 9.47 -0.20
N ALA A 117 19.49 10.42 0.55
CA ALA A 117 18.78 11.58 1.05
C ALA A 117 18.57 12.63 -0.05
N THR A 118 19.40 12.61 -1.09
CA THR A 118 19.34 13.51 -2.24
C THR A 118 19.31 12.70 -3.55
N PRO A 119 18.24 12.78 -4.36
CA PRO A 119 17.04 13.59 -4.16
C PRO A 119 16.21 13.11 -2.96
N LYS A 120 15.44 14.03 -2.36
CA LYS A 120 14.56 13.71 -1.24
C LYS A 120 13.55 12.63 -1.69
N PRO A 121 13.34 11.56 -0.91
CA PRO A 121 12.29 10.58 -1.16
C PRO A 121 10.93 11.25 -1.38
N TYR A 122 10.25 10.87 -2.45
CA TYR A 122 8.88 11.28 -2.72
C TYR A 122 7.94 10.42 -1.89
N ILE A 123 7.13 11.04 -1.03
CA ILE A 123 6.12 10.37 -0.22
C ILE A 123 4.82 11.14 -0.38
N HIS A 124 3.78 10.47 -0.85
CA HIS A 124 2.46 11.05 -1.00
C HIS A 124 1.41 10.09 -0.47
N CYS A 125 0.61 10.56 0.49
CA CYS A 125 -0.44 9.78 1.11
C CYS A 125 -1.78 10.51 1.00
N ILE A 126 -2.82 9.79 0.58
CA ILE A 126 -4.19 10.26 0.46
C ILE A 126 -5.09 9.34 1.28
N GLN A 127 -5.96 9.93 2.10
CA GLN A 127 -7.01 9.17 2.76
C GLN A 127 -8.02 8.69 1.72
N ARG A 128 -8.22 7.38 1.62
CA ARG A 128 -9.21 6.84 0.69
C ARG A 128 -10.60 7.34 1.12
N PRO A 129 -11.40 7.93 0.21
CA PRO A 129 -12.77 8.28 0.55
C PRO A 129 -13.52 7.03 0.99
N ALA A 130 -14.30 7.14 2.07
CA ALA A 130 -15.22 6.07 2.45
C ALA A 130 -16.22 5.93 1.30
N LEU A 131 -16.21 4.78 0.61
CA LEU A 131 -17.18 4.50 -0.45
C LEU A 131 -18.58 4.50 0.18
N THR A 132 -19.32 5.58 -0.02
CA THR A 132 -20.76 5.62 0.23
C THR A 132 -21.46 4.94 -0.94
N GLU A 133 -22.58 4.23 -0.69
CA GLU A 133 -23.29 3.37 -1.65
C GLU A 133 -23.55 4.01 -3.03
N VAL A 134 -23.66 5.34 -3.08
CA VAL A 134 -23.85 6.17 -4.28
C VAL A 134 -22.68 6.09 -5.28
N SER A 135 -21.46 5.79 -4.82
CA SER A 135 -20.24 5.74 -5.66
C SER A 135 -20.06 4.41 -6.40
N THR A 136 -20.71 3.34 -5.93
CA THR A 136 -20.59 1.97 -6.48
C THR A 136 -21.23 1.85 -7.87
N GLN A 137 -22.31 2.59 -8.12
CA GLN A 137 -23.00 2.59 -9.42
C GLN A 137 -22.11 3.18 -10.52
N TYR A 138 -21.41 4.29 -10.25
CA TYR A 138 -20.50 4.93 -11.22
C TYR A 138 -19.28 4.07 -11.54
N LEU A 139 -18.75 3.33 -10.56
CA LEU A 139 -17.64 2.40 -10.76
C LEU A 139 -18.03 1.18 -11.61
N LEU A 140 -19.25 0.64 -11.46
CA LEU A 140 -19.74 -0.44 -12.33
C LEU A 140 -19.90 0.02 -13.79
N TYR A 141 -20.44 1.22 -14.03
CA TYR A 141 -20.48 1.81 -15.37
C TYR A 141 -19.08 2.03 -15.97
N ALA A 142 -18.11 2.47 -15.16
CA ALA A 142 -16.73 2.64 -15.61
C ALA A 142 -16.04 1.30 -15.92
N LEU A 143 -16.33 0.24 -15.16
CA LEU A 143 -15.78 -1.10 -15.37
C LEU A 143 -16.40 -1.81 -16.58
N GLU A 144 -17.69 -1.63 -16.86
CA GLU A 144 -18.34 -2.12 -18.09
C GLU A 144 -17.79 -1.42 -19.35
N SER A 145 -17.34 -0.18 -19.24
CA SER A 145 -16.61 0.49 -20.34
C SER A 145 -15.20 -0.05 -20.53
N TYR A 146 -14.58 -0.63 -19.50
CA TYR A 146 -13.20 -1.16 -19.54
C TYR A 146 -13.10 -2.58 -20.11
N SER A 147 -14.12 -3.43 -19.94
CA SER A 147 -14.10 -4.81 -20.46
C SER A 147 -14.05 -4.88 -21.99
N ASN A 148 -14.59 -3.89 -22.71
CA ASN A 148 -14.44 -3.76 -24.17
C ASN A 148 -13.02 -3.31 -24.61
N LEU A 149 -12.19 -2.77 -23.70
CA LEU A 149 -10.82 -2.36 -23.97
C LEU A 149 -9.80 -3.50 -23.79
N VAL A 150 -10.18 -4.58 -23.08
CA VAL A 150 -9.30 -5.72 -22.75
C VAL A 150 -8.87 -6.53 -23.97
N ILE A 151 -9.57 -6.45 -25.10
CA ILE A 151 -9.13 -7.10 -26.36
C ILE A 151 -7.91 -6.37 -26.99
N LEU A 152 -7.58 -5.16 -26.51
CA LEU A 152 -6.38 -4.41 -26.91
C LEU A 152 -5.17 -4.65 -25.98
N ASN A 153 -5.23 -5.60 -25.03
CA ASN A 153 -4.24 -5.72 -23.94
C ASN A 153 -2.91 -6.41 -24.28
N ASP A 154 -2.82 -7.24 -25.32
CA ASP A 154 -1.55 -7.93 -25.61
C ASP A 154 -0.48 -7.00 -26.21
N LEU A 155 -0.88 -5.92 -26.89
CA LEU A 155 0.04 -4.86 -27.33
C LEU A 155 0.31 -3.83 -26.21
N LEU A 156 -0.63 -3.71 -25.25
CA LEU A 156 -0.57 -2.76 -24.13
C LEU A 156 0.27 -3.27 -22.97
N LEU A 157 0.50 -4.58 -22.80
CA LEU A 157 1.37 -5.12 -21.75
C LEU A 157 2.84 -4.68 -21.93
N GLY A 158 3.28 -4.50 -23.18
CA GLY A 158 4.56 -3.86 -23.51
C GLY A 158 4.58 -2.36 -23.17
N LEU A 159 3.48 -1.66 -23.45
CA LEU A 159 3.31 -0.24 -23.10
C LEU A 159 3.10 -0.01 -21.60
N MET A 160 2.56 -0.97 -20.84
CA MET A 160 2.37 -0.89 -19.39
C MET A 160 3.70 -1.04 -18.65
N LYS A 161 4.61 -1.90 -19.12
CA LYS A 161 5.99 -1.90 -18.62
C LYS A 161 6.67 -0.56 -18.91
N ALA A 162 6.49 -0.02 -20.12
CA ALA A 162 6.97 1.32 -20.45
C ALA A 162 6.29 2.40 -19.57
N CYS A 163 5.01 2.25 -19.23
CA CYS A 163 4.26 3.20 -18.41
C CYS A 163 4.66 3.13 -16.94
N VAL A 164 4.95 1.95 -16.39
CA VAL A 164 5.53 1.80 -15.05
C VAL A 164 6.92 2.42 -15.02
N VAL A 165 7.75 2.19 -16.05
CA VAL A 165 9.06 2.84 -16.18
C VAL A 165 8.90 4.37 -16.30
N VAL A 166 7.96 4.86 -17.10
CA VAL A 166 7.68 6.29 -17.25
C VAL A 166 7.13 6.90 -15.96
N VAL A 167 6.24 6.23 -15.22
CA VAL A 167 5.73 6.71 -13.94
C VAL A 167 6.84 6.74 -12.89
N VAL A 168 7.68 5.70 -12.81
CA VAL A 168 8.86 5.72 -11.93
C VAL A 168 9.84 6.82 -12.36
N VAL A 169 10.12 6.97 -13.64
CA VAL A 169 11.03 8.01 -14.14
C VAL A 169 10.46 9.41 -13.89
N VAL A 170 9.20 9.66 -14.22
CA VAL A 170 8.54 10.98 -14.08
C VAL A 170 8.34 11.31 -12.60
N VAL A 171 7.80 10.40 -11.77
CA VAL A 171 7.52 10.68 -10.36
C VAL A 171 8.79 10.71 -9.52
N CYS A 172 9.81 9.91 -9.85
CA CYS A 172 11.00 9.78 -9.03
C CYS A 172 12.22 10.58 -9.52
N LEU A 173 12.28 10.96 -10.81
CA LEU A 173 13.40 11.74 -11.36
C LEU A 173 13.06 13.21 -11.63
N LEU A 174 11.78 13.61 -11.64
CA LEU A 174 11.46 15.04 -11.66
C LEU A 174 11.58 15.60 -10.23
N PRO A 175 12.52 16.52 -9.96
CA PRO A 175 12.58 17.20 -8.69
C PRO A 175 11.27 17.98 -8.50
N GLY A 176 10.61 17.75 -7.35
CA GLY A 176 9.42 18.49 -6.96
C GLY A 176 9.67 19.98 -7.00
N HIS A 177 8.73 20.68 -7.64
CA HIS A 177 8.65 22.13 -7.76
C HIS A 177 8.25 22.79 -6.43
#